data_AF-A0A522B1Q6-F1
#
_entry.id   AF-A0A522B1Q6-F1
#
_cell.length_a   1.000
_cell.length_b   1.000
_cell.length_c   1.000
_cell.angle_alpha   90.00
_cell.angle_beta   90.00
_cell.angle_gamma   90.00
#
_symmetry.space_group_name_H-M   'P 1'
#
loop_
_entity.id
_entity.type
_entity.pdbx_description
1 polymer ?
#
loop_
_entity_poly.entity_id
_entity_poly.type
_entity_poly.pdbx_seq_one_letter_code
_entity_poly.pdbx_strand_id
1 'polypeptide(L)'
;PHDATLTYPGGLRARWRWAGTGQATAVFALSEAGGTLVDLGSLVADDPDERCRAELRIDGPGGSWSARFASTLNDTPEAVLWDTAGLLVVKYGFHAYGLDARLGTLAWSHRSATPILVALASSRLRHVIVQSELETFALDPDGTVAWRIAHSDVVTAAELVGGRLVLTSYSGLMNALDPATGRQAG
;
A
#
# COMPACT_ATOMS: atom_id res chain seq x y z
N PRO A 1 -16.00 11.68 4.94
CA PRO A 1 -14.92 11.45 3.95
C PRO A 1 -13.68 12.23 4.39
N HIS A 2 -12.52 11.64 4.15
CA HIS A 2 -11.20 12.22 4.37
C HIS A 2 -10.54 12.45 3.01
N ASP A 3 -9.63 13.41 2.94
CA ASP A 3 -8.89 13.73 1.72
C ASP A 3 -7.41 13.96 2.06
N ALA A 4 -6.51 13.58 1.16
CA ALA A 4 -5.09 13.87 1.26
C ALA A 4 -4.47 14.16 -0.11
N THR A 5 -3.43 14.97 -0.15
CA THR A 5 -2.64 15.21 -1.38
C THR A 5 -1.17 15.02 -1.07
N LEU A 6 -0.49 14.26 -1.93
CA LEU A 6 0.91 13.92 -1.81
C LEU A 6 1.57 14.13 -3.17
N THR A 7 2.89 14.27 -3.17
CA THR A 7 3.70 14.32 -4.39
C THR A 7 4.81 13.30 -4.29
N TYR A 8 5.06 12.58 -5.38
CA TYR A 8 6.17 11.65 -5.51
C TYR A 8 7.21 12.18 -6.51
N PRO A 9 8.44 11.65 -6.49
CA PRO A 9 9.42 11.89 -7.53
C PRO A 9 8.86 11.67 -8.94
N GLY A 10 9.47 12.32 -9.93
CA GLY A 10 9.00 12.24 -11.33
C GLY A 10 7.77 13.09 -11.63
N GLY A 11 7.37 13.99 -10.73
CA GLY A 11 6.26 14.93 -10.94
C GLY A 11 4.88 14.29 -10.81
N LEU A 12 4.78 13.13 -10.15
CA LEU A 12 3.51 12.48 -9.87
C LEU A 12 2.84 13.16 -8.68
N ARG A 13 1.60 13.57 -8.84
CA ARG A 13 0.75 14.11 -7.77
C ARG A 13 -0.35 13.12 -7.47
N ALA A 14 -0.44 12.70 -6.21
CA ALA A 14 -1.49 11.83 -5.71
C ALA A 14 -2.55 12.62 -4.96
N ARG A 15 -3.81 12.34 -5.24
CA ARG A 15 -4.98 12.81 -4.51
C ARG A 15 -5.74 11.60 -3.99
N TRP A 16 -5.91 11.54 -2.68
CA TRP A 16 -6.66 10.49 -2.00
C TRP A 16 -7.97 11.04 -1.49
N ARG A 17 -9.00 10.19 -1.55
CA ARG A 17 -10.23 10.38 -0.81
C ARG A 17 -10.71 9.02 -0.29
N TRP A 18 -11.15 8.96 0.96
CA TRP A 18 -11.64 7.71 1.53
C TRP A 18 -12.69 7.95 2.61
N ALA A 19 -13.50 6.93 2.86
CA ALA A 19 -14.53 6.97 3.88
C ALA A 19 -14.91 5.56 4.35
N GLY A 20 -15.61 5.51 5.48
CA GLY A 20 -16.14 4.26 6.01
C GLY A 20 -17.27 3.66 5.16
N THR A 21 -17.77 2.53 5.63
CA THR A 21 -18.85 1.71 5.06
C THR A 21 -19.99 2.53 4.45
N GLY A 22 -20.40 2.18 3.22
CA GLY A 22 -21.59 2.72 2.56
C GLY A 22 -21.44 4.15 2.01
N GLN A 23 -20.23 4.71 2.00
CA GLN A 23 -19.96 6.09 1.55
C GLN A 23 -19.31 6.17 0.17
N ALA A 24 -19.46 5.13 -0.67
CA ALA A 24 -18.87 5.04 -2.01
C ALA A 24 -19.11 6.29 -2.87
N THR A 25 -20.35 6.76 -2.95
CA THR A 25 -20.72 7.99 -3.69
C THR A 25 -19.97 9.23 -3.20
N ALA A 26 -19.76 9.34 -1.89
CA ALA A 26 -19.03 10.46 -1.31
C ALA A 26 -17.52 10.36 -1.59
N VAL A 27 -16.99 9.15 -1.81
CA VAL A 27 -15.57 8.88 -2.10
C VAL A 27 -15.22 9.07 -3.57
N PHE A 28 -16.08 8.60 -4.49
CA PHE A 28 -15.83 8.61 -5.93
C PHE A 28 -15.98 9.98 -6.61
N ALA A 29 -15.84 11.05 -5.83
CA ALA A 29 -15.93 12.41 -6.30
C ALA A 29 -14.61 12.91 -6.91
N LEU A 30 -13.50 12.16 -6.81
CA LEU A 30 -12.20 12.55 -7.40
C LEU A 30 -12.05 12.16 -8.87
N SER A 31 -12.94 11.32 -9.41
CA SER A 31 -12.99 11.01 -10.84
C SER A 31 -13.50 12.21 -11.65
N GLU A 32 -12.72 13.29 -11.67
CA GLU A 32 -12.81 14.37 -12.65
C GLU A 32 -12.65 13.75 -14.05
N ALA A 33 -13.45 14.19 -15.02
CA ALA A 33 -13.45 13.63 -16.36
C ALA A 33 -12.03 13.55 -16.95
N GLY A 34 -11.58 12.33 -17.28
CA GLY A 34 -10.30 12.06 -17.95
C GLY A 34 -9.37 11.12 -17.17
N GLY A 35 -8.62 10.31 -17.93
CA GLY A 35 -7.72 9.27 -17.41
C GLY A 35 -8.35 7.88 -17.37
N THR A 36 -7.53 6.85 -17.19
CA THR A 36 -8.00 5.47 -16.96
C THR A 36 -8.50 5.32 -15.53
N LEU A 37 -9.54 4.51 -15.33
CA LEU A 37 -10.04 4.15 -14.00
C LEU A 37 -9.99 2.62 -13.86
N VAL A 38 -9.34 2.14 -12.81
CA VAL A 38 -9.41 0.73 -12.39
C VAL A 38 -10.16 0.64 -11.06
N ASP A 39 -11.19 -0.21 -11.00
CA ASP A 39 -11.85 -0.51 -9.72
C ASP A 39 -11.35 -1.86 -9.19
N LEU A 40 -10.66 -1.81 -8.06
CA LEU A 40 -10.05 -2.95 -7.39
C LEU A 40 -10.89 -3.40 -6.18
N GLY A 41 -12.07 -2.81 -5.97
CA GLY A 41 -12.97 -3.20 -4.89
C GLY A 41 -13.39 -4.65 -4.93
N SER A 42 -13.63 -5.18 -6.13
CA SER A 42 -14.06 -6.56 -6.35
C SER A 42 -13.02 -7.60 -5.93
N LEU A 43 -11.75 -7.21 -5.72
CA LEU A 43 -10.73 -8.08 -5.15
C LEU A 43 -10.95 -8.34 -3.65
N VAL A 44 -11.78 -7.53 -3.00
CA VAL A 44 -12.03 -7.59 -1.55
C VAL A 44 -13.39 -8.20 -1.24
N ALA A 45 -14.42 -7.83 -1.99
CA ALA A 45 -15.78 -8.34 -1.83
C ALA A 45 -16.59 -8.19 -3.13
N ASP A 46 -17.63 -9.01 -3.29
CA ASP A 46 -18.57 -8.92 -4.43
C ASP A 46 -19.39 -7.62 -4.38
N ASP A 47 -19.56 -7.05 -3.18
CA ASP A 47 -20.34 -5.85 -2.87
C ASP A 47 -19.45 -4.69 -2.36
N PRO A 48 -18.43 -4.24 -3.12
CA PRO A 48 -17.41 -3.35 -2.59
C PRO A 48 -17.97 -2.02 -2.06
N ASP A 49 -19.05 -1.50 -2.64
CA ASP A 49 -19.68 -0.24 -2.22
C ASP A 49 -20.36 -0.32 -0.83
N GLU A 50 -20.64 -1.54 -0.33
CA GLU A 50 -21.06 -1.78 1.05
C GLU A 50 -19.87 -1.80 2.03
N ARG A 51 -18.64 -1.56 1.57
CA ARG A 51 -17.41 -1.56 2.38
C ARG A 51 -16.87 -0.15 2.58
N CYS A 52 -15.78 -0.02 3.34
CA CYS A 52 -15.01 1.22 3.36
C CYS A 52 -14.36 1.40 1.99
N ARG A 53 -14.40 2.62 1.45
CA ARG A 53 -13.93 2.91 0.09
C ARG A 53 -12.83 3.94 0.10
N ALA A 54 -11.88 3.77 -0.81
CA ALA A 54 -10.87 4.75 -1.13
C ALA A 54 -10.78 4.96 -2.65
N GLU A 55 -10.51 6.18 -3.07
CA GLU A 55 -10.16 6.54 -4.43
C GLU A 55 -8.80 7.25 -4.41
N LEU A 56 -7.88 6.76 -5.23
CA LEU A 56 -6.62 7.40 -5.57
C LEU A 56 -6.75 7.97 -6.96
N ARG A 57 -6.34 9.22 -7.13
CA ARG A 57 -6.04 9.82 -8.44
C ARG A 57 -4.58 10.20 -8.51
N ILE A 58 -3.90 9.75 -9.57
CA ILE A 58 -2.56 10.19 -9.94
C ILE A 58 -2.65 11.11 -11.15
N ASP A 59 -2.03 12.29 -11.05
CA ASP A 59 -1.80 13.21 -12.15
C ASP A 59 -0.29 13.32 -12.37
N GLY A 60 0.20 13.16 -13.60
CA GLY A 60 1.63 13.24 -13.89
C GLY A 60 1.95 13.48 -15.37
N PRO A 61 3.25 13.50 -15.75
CA PRO A 61 3.67 13.79 -17.12
C PRO A 61 3.14 12.81 -18.18
N GLY A 62 2.77 11.60 -17.77
CA GLY A 62 2.19 10.57 -18.63
C GLY A 62 0.68 10.67 -18.81
N GLY A 63 0.03 11.66 -18.21
CA GLY A 63 -1.42 11.75 -18.08
C GLY A 63 -1.90 11.43 -16.66
N SER A 64 -3.20 11.20 -16.54
CA SER A 64 -3.85 10.91 -15.27
C SER A 64 -4.49 9.53 -15.27
N TRP A 65 -4.52 8.91 -14.09
CA TRP A 65 -5.26 7.67 -13.85
C TRP A 65 -5.82 7.64 -12.43
N SER A 66 -6.85 6.83 -12.23
CA SER A 66 -7.50 6.62 -10.93
C SER A 66 -7.62 5.14 -10.60
N ALA A 67 -7.54 4.83 -9.31
CA ALA A 67 -7.79 3.50 -8.77
C ALA A 67 -8.75 3.58 -7.58
N ARG A 68 -9.71 2.66 -7.51
CA ARG A 68 -10.65 2.54 -6.38
C ARG A 68 -10.39 1.26 -5.59
N PHE A 69 -10.51 1.35 -4.28
CA PHE A 69 -10.19 0.26 -3.35
C PHE A 69 -11.31 0.07 -2.35
N ALA A 70 -11.44 -1.15 -1.83
CA ALA A 70 -12.34 -1.49 -0.74
C ALA A 70 -11.55 -1.99 0.47
N SER A 71 -12.13 -1.87 1.66
CA SER A 71 -11.62 -2.47 2.88
C SER A 71 -12.75 -2.75 3.86
N THR A 72 -12.62 -3.83 4.64
CA THR A 72 -13.49 -4.09 5.80
C THR A 72 -13.11 -3.26 7.02
N LEU A 73 -11.93 -2.63 6.98
CA LEU A 73 -11.41 -1.73 8.01
C LEU A 73 -11.44 -0.29 7.48
N ASN A 74 -11.92 0.64 8.29
CA ASN A 74 -11.81 2.07 7.97
C ASN A 74 -10.47 2.62 8.48
N ASP A 75 -9.41 2.39 7.72
CA ASP A 75 -8.06 2.92 7.96
C ASP A 75 -7.68 3.99 6.93
N THR A 76 -6.48 4.54 7.08
CA THR A 76 -5.92 5.49 6.11
C THR A 76 -5.24 4.71 4.98
N PRO A 77 -5.67 4.83 3.72
CA PRO A 77 -4.93 4.29 2.59
C PRO A 77 -3.62 5.07 2.41
N GLU A 78 -2.55 4.36 2.06
CA GLU A 78 -1.26 4.99 1.78
C GLU A 78 -0.64 4.38 0.54
N ALA A 79 0.28 5.11 -0.08
CA ALA A 79 1.07 4.59 -1.16
C ALA A 79 2.51 5.09 -1.12
N VAL A 80 3.42 4.24 -1.55
CA VAL A 80 4.84 4.53 -1.72
C VAL A 80 5.24 4.30 -3.17
N LEU A 81 6.01 5.22 -3.75
CA LEU A 81 6.59 5.03 -5.06
C LEU A 81 7.82 4.11 -4.93
N TRP A 82 7.76 2.96 -5.59
CA TRP A 82 8.88 2.07 -5.80
C TRP A 82 9.45 2.30 -7.20
N ASP A 83 10.29 3.33 -7.29
CA ASP A 83 10.81 3.89 -8.54
C ASP A 83 11.61 2.89 -9.38
N THR A 84 12.45 2.05 -8.75
CA THR A 84 13.26 1.05 -9.44
C THR A 84 12.44 -0.05 -10.11
N ALA A 85 11.23 -0.32 -9.61
CA ALA A 85 10.28 -1.24 -10.22
C ALA A 85 9.26 -0.54 -11.13
N GLY A 86 9.21 0.80 -11.14
CA GLY A 86 8.17 1.55 -11.84
C GLY A 86 6.76 1.38 -11.25
N LEU A 87 6.67 0.98 -9.97
CA LEU A 87 5.41 0.67 -9.31
C LEU A 87 5.05 1.71 -8.26
N LEU A 88 3.75 2.02 -8.16
CA LEU A 88 3.17 2.62 -6.98
C LEU A 88 2.60 1.49 -6.12
N VAL A 89 3.16 1.30 -4.93
CA VAL A 89 2.69 0.27 -3.99
C VAL A 89 1.70 0.90 -3.02
N VAL A 90 0.45 0.44 -3.08
CA VAL A 90 -0.67 0.95 -2.29
C VAL A 90 -1.01 -0.03 -1.18
N LYS A 91 -1.31 0.45 0.03
CA LYS A 91 -1.97 -0.34 1.09
C LYS A 91 -3.33 0.24 1.44
N TYR A 92 -4.30 -0.64 1.68
CA TYR A 92 -5.57 -0.29 2.29
C TYR A 92 -6.18 -1.49 3.02
N GLY A 93 -6.40 -1.37 4.32
CA GLY A 93 -6.82 -2.46 5.18
C GLY A 93 -5.88 -3.66 5.11
N PHE A 94 -6.36 -4.76 4.55
CA PHE A 94 -5.66 -6.05 4.49
C PHE A 94 -4.91 -6.28 3.18
N HIS A 95 -4.96 -5.33 2.24
CA HIS A 95 -4.43 -5.54 0.90
C HIS A 95 -3.30 -4.57 0.58
N ALA A 96 -2.26 -5.12 -0.05
CA ALA A 96 -1.25 -4.37 -0.78
C ALA A 96 -1.47 -4.57 -2.28
N TYR A 97 -1.23 -3.53 -3.08
CA TYR A 97 -1.38 -3.55 -4.53
C TYR A 97 -0.12 -2.95 -5.17
N GLY A 98 0.41 -3.61 -6.20
CA GLY A 98 1.38 -3.03 -7.10
C GLY A 98 0.67 -2.50 -8.33
N LEU A 99 0.70 -1.18 -8.52
CA LEU A 99 0.15 -0.52 -9.70
C LEU A 99 1.29 0.01 -10.55
N ASP A 100 1.20 -0.09 -11.87
CA ASP A 100 2.08 0.66 -12.76
C ASP A 100 1.96 2.16 -12.43
N ALA A 101 3.07 2.80 -12.06
CA ALA A 101 3.03 4.17 -11.54
C ALA A 101 2.55 5.19 -12.60
N ARG A 102 2.67 4.88 -13.88
CA ARG A 102 2.30 5.77 -15.00
C ARG A 102 0.91 5.48 -15.55
N LEU A 103 0.49 4.22 -15.58
CA LEU A 103 -0.73 3.76 -16.26
C LEU A 103 -1.85 3.38 -15.30
N GLY A 104 -1.52 3.14 -14.02
CA GLY A 104 -2.48 2.68 -13.01
C GLY A 104 -2.94 1.23 -13.20
N THR A 105 -2.33 0.48 -14.12
CA THR A 105 -2.69 -0.93 -14.34
C THR A 105 -2.22 -1.79 -13.17
N LEU A 106 -3.09 -2.69 -12.70
CA LEU A 106 -2.74 -3.63 -11.64
C LEU A 106 -1.68 -4.61 -12.13
N ALA A 107 -0.52 -4.63 -11.49
CA ALA A 107 0.52 -5.64 -11.70
C ALA A 107 0.26 -6.85 -10.79
N TRP A 108 -0.03 -6.60 -9.52
CA TRP A 108 -0.32 -7.64 -8.54
C TRP A 108 -1.16 -7.11 -7.38
N SER A 109 -1.85 -8.02 -6.69
CA SER A 109 -2.46 -7.78 -5.39
C SER A 109 -2.00 -8.86 -4.40
N HIS A 110 -1.84 -8.46 -3.14
CA HIS A 110 -1.47 -9.37 -2.06
C HIS A 110 -2.37 -9.11 -0.85
N ARG A 111 -2.90 -10.18 -0.27
CA ARG A 111 -3.75 -10.13 0.93
C ARG A 111 -2.97 -10.63 2.13
N SER A 112 -2.89 -9.78 3.15
CA SER A 112 -2.40 -10.10 4.48
C SER A 112 -3.50 -10.73 5.34
N ALA A 113 -3.11 -11.54 6.33
CA ALA A 113 -4.04 -12.10 7.30
C ALA A 113 -4.53 -11.04 8.32
N THR A 114 -3.71 -10.02 8.58
CA THR A 114 -4.00 -8.91 9.50
C THR A 114 -3.88 -7.55 8.78
N PRO A 115 -4.42 -6.45 9.35
CA PRO A 115 -4.28 -5.12 8.78
C PRO A 115 -2.82 -4.75 8.47
N ILE A 116 -2.62 -4.12 7.32
CA ILE A 116 -1.33 -3.64 6.85
C ILE A 116 -1.08 -2.26 7.45
N LEU A 117 0.06 -2.12 8.12
CA LEU A 117 0.48 -0.89 8.76
C LEU A 117 1.16 0.02 7.75
N VAL A 118 2.12 -0.52 6.99
CA VAL A 118 2.96 0.27 6.09
C VAL A 118 3.54 -0.57 4.94
N ALA A 119 3.78 0.08 3.81
CA ALA A 119 4.62 -0.41 2.73
C ALA A 119 5.88 0.46 2.61
N LEU A 120 7.06 -0.16 2.53
CA LEU A 120 8.36 0.49 2.56
C LEU A 120 9.13 0.13 1.29
N ALA A 121 9.39 1.12 0.44
CA ALA A 121 10.22 0.99 -0.75
C ALA A 121 11.58 1.64 -0.52
N SER A 122 12.61 1.05 -1.13
CA SER A 122 13.97 1.61 -1.12
C SER A 122 14.67 1.25 -2.42
N SER A 123 15.37 2.22 -3.02
CA SER A 123 16.21 1.98 -4.21
C SER A 123 17.39 1.03 -3.95
N ARG A 124 17.67 0.68 -2.69
CA ARG A 124 18.70 -0.29 -2.28
C ARG A 124 18.17 -1.72 -2.17
N LEU A 125 16.87 -1.92 -2.30
CA LEU A 125 16.22 -3.22 -2.17
C LEU A 125 15.64 -3.65 -3.52
N ARG A 126 15.69 -4.95 -3.79
CA ARG A 126 15.10 -5.58 -5.00
C ARG A 126 13.60 -5.86 -4.87
N HIS A 127 13.04 -5.62 -3.69
CA HIS A 127 11.67 -5.90 -3.29
C HIS A 127 11.10 -4.73 -2.48
N VAL A 128 9.79 -4.62 -2.43
CA VAL A 128 9.08 -3.78 -1.45
C VAL A 128 8.83 -4.58 -0.19
N ILE A 129 8.94 -3.93 0.98
CA ILE A 129 8.60 -4.56 2.26
C ILE A 129 7.20 -4.11 2.67
N VAL A 130 6.37 -5.04 3.10
CA VAL A 130 5.04 -4.78 3.63
C VAL A 130 4.97 -5.32 5.04
N GLN A 131 4.55 -4.47 5.97
CA GLN A 131 4.32 -4.83 7.36
C GLN A 131 2.82 -4.86 7.62
N SER A 132 2.32 -5.98 8.14
CA SER A 132 1.04 -6.06 8.82
C SER A 132 1.23 -6.25 10.32
N GLU A 133 0.14 -6.26 11.09
CA GLU A 133 0.22 -6.46 12.55
C GLU A 133 1.01 -7.73 12.95
N LEU A 134 0.88 -8.84 12.22
CA LEU A 134 1.46 -10.13 12.61
C LEU A 134 2.41 -10.74 11.59
N GLU A 135 2.63 -10.12 10.43
CA GLU A 135 3.61 -10.59 9.45
C GLU A 135 4.38 -9.45 8.81
N THR A 136 5.67 -9.68 8.54
CA THR A 136 6.45 -8.90 7.57
C THR A 136 6.68 -9.76 6.35
N PHE A 137 6.46 -9.21 5.16
CA PHE A 137 6.81 -9.90 3.93
C PHE A 137 7.43 -8.94 2.92
N ALA A 138 8.30 -9.48 2.08
CA ALA A 138 8.87 -8.80 0.94
C ALA A 138 8.24 -9.31 -0.35
N LEU A 139 7.89 -8.40 -1.24
CA LEU A 139 7.33 -8.70 -2.55
C LEU A 139 8.27 -8.25 -3.64
N ASP A 140 8.61 -9.17 -4.55
CA ASP A 140 9.32 -8.86 -5.78
C ASP A 140 8.41 -8.05 -6.74
N PRO A 141 8.97 -7.45 -7.82
CA PRO A 141 8.19 -6.58 -8.72
C PRO A 141 6.99 -7.27 -9.36
N ASP A 142 7.02 -8.60 -9.51
CA ASP A 142 5.93 -9.42 -10.03
C ASP A 142 4.90 -9.84 -8.96
N GLY A 143 5.09 -9.41 -7.71
CA GLY A 143 4.23 -9.73 -6.57
C GLY A 143 4.55 -11.08 -5.91
N THR A 144 5.58 -11.80 -6.36
CA THR A 144 6.01 -13.03 -5.68
C THR A 144 6.67 -12.70 -4.34
N VAL A 145 6.49 -13.59 -3.35
CA VAL A 145 7.01 -13.37 -2.00
C VAL A 145 8.49 -13.75 -1.97
N ALA A 146 9.37 -12.76 -1.82
CA ALA A 146 10.81 -12.98 -1.71
C ALA A 146 11.21 -13.59 -0.36
N TRP A 147 10.60 -13.09 0.73
CA TRP A 147 10.71 -13.66 2.08
C TRP A 147 9.51 -13.25 2.93
N ARG A 148 9.29 -13.98 4.03
CA ARG A 148 8.22 -13.71 5.00
C ARG A 148 8.62 -14.14 6.41
N ILE A 149 8.14 -13.38 7.39
CA ILE A 149 8.32 -13.65 8.81
C ILE A 149 6.98 -13.45 9.51
N ALA A 150 6.62 -14.39 10.37
CA ALA A 150 5.51 -14.22 11.31
C ALA A 150 6.04 -13.69 12.65
N HIS A 151 5.29 -12.79 13.26
CA HIS A 151 5.60 -12.22 14.57
C HIS A 151 4.77 -12.88 15.66
N SER A 152 5.37 -13.07 16.84
CA SER A 152 4.68 -13.61 18.01
C SER A 152 3.94 -12.54 18.82
N ASP A 153 4.20 -11.26 18.54
CA ASP A 153 3.55 -10.10 19.14
C ASP A 153 3.12 -9.14 18.02
N VAL A 154 2.09 -8.35 18.28
CA VAL A 154 1.60 -7.35 17.33
C VAL A 154 2.69 -6.32 17.10
N VAL A 155 3.09 -6.13 15.86
CA VAL A 155 3.92 -4.99 15.45
C VAL A 155 3.03 -3.76 15.38
N THR A 156 3.50 -2.63 15.91
CA THR A 156 2.78 -1.35 15.93
C THR A 156 3.46 -0.29 15.06
N ALA A 157 4.75 -0.45 14.75
CA ALA A 157 5.47 0.39 13.82
C ALA A 157 6.57 -0.38 13.09
N ALA A 158 6.85 0.01 11.85
CA ALA A 158 7.94 -0.53 11.05
C ALA A 158 8.58 0.57 10.20
N GLU A 159 9.91 0.68 10.25
CA GLU A 159 10.67 1.73 9.58
C GLU A 159 12.00 1.21 9.02
N LEU A 160 12.45 1.79 7.90
CA LEU A 160 13.81 1.57 7.40
C LEU A 160 14.75 2.64 7.96
N VAL A 161 15.60 2.26 8.90
CA VAL A 161 16.52 3.16 9.60
C VAL A 161 17.94 2.61 9.54
N GLY A 162 18.88 3.39 9.02
CA GLY A 162 20.31 3.00 9.00
C GLY A 162 20.60 1.72 8.21
N GLY A 163 19.79 1.38 7.21
CA GLY A 163 19.93 0.13 6.44
C GLY A 163 19.34 -1.10 7.13
N ARG A 164 18.60 -0.93 8.23
CA ARG A 164 17.90 -1.98 8.96
C ARG A 164 16.40 -1.75 8.88
N LEU A 165 15.63 -2.84 8.88
CA LEU A 165 14.19 -2.78 9.14
C LEU A 165 14.00 -2.86 10.66
N VAL A 166 13.57 -1.76 11.26
CA VAL A 166 13.28 -1.67 12.68
C VAL A 166 11.78 -1.91 12.88
N LEU A 167 11.44 -2.87 13.73
CA LEU A 167 10.08 -3.21 14.12
C LEU A 167 9.88 -2.91 15.60
N THR A 168 8.81 -2.21 15.93
CA THR A 168 8.39 -1.98 17.32
C THR A 168 7.13 -2.77 17.59
N SER A 169 7.13 -3.61 18.63
CA SER A 169 5.97 -4.40 19.02
C SER A 169 5.07 -3.67 20.02
N TYR A 170 3.86 -4.19 20.21
CA TYR A 170 2.90 -3.68 21.18
C TYR A 170 3.42 -3.77 22.62
N SER A 171 4.18 -4.82 22.95
CA SER A 171 4.88 -4.93 24.24
C SER A 171 6.09 -3.99 24.39
N GLY A 172 6.41 -3.18 23.38
CA GLY A 172 7.51 -2.23 23.40
C GLY A 172 8.87 -2.83 23.05
N LEU A 173 8.92 -4.08 22.58
CA LEU A 173 10.15 -4.69 22.10
C LEU A 173 10.54 -4.10 20.74
N MET A 174 11.81 -3.77 20.58
CA MET A 174 12.36 -3.31 19.31
C MET A 174 13.28 -4.37 18.71
N ASN A 175 12.98 -4.80 17.49
CA ASN A 175 13.78 -5.77 16.74
C ASN A 175 14.31 -5.13 15.46
N ALA A 176 15.55 -5.46 15.09
CA ALA A 176 16.15 -5.02 13.85
C ALA A 176 16.41 -6.22 12.93
N LEU A 177 15.92 -6.12 11.71
CA LEU A 177 16.07 -7.13 10.68
C LEU A 177 16.92 -6.59 9.53
N ASP A 178 17.64 -7.48 8.87
CA ASP A 178 18.19 -7.22 7.54
C ASP A 178 17.01 -7.12 6.55
N PRO A 179 16.74 -5.93 5.96
CA PRO A 179 15.62 -5.74 5.05
C PRO A 179 15.78 -6.53 3.74
N ALA A 180 16.99 -6.97 3.38
CA ALA A 180 17.20 -7.76 2.18
C ALA A 180 16.72 -9.21 2.34
N THR A 181 16.76 -9.75 3.57
CA THR A 181 16.56 -11.19 3.81
C THR A 181 15.49 -11.51 4.84
N GLY A 182 15.05 -10.53 5.63
CA GLY A 182 14.15 -10.74 6.77
C GLY A 182 14.80 -11.44 7.95
N ARG A 183 16.12 -11.65 7.95
CA ARG A 183 16.82 -12.29 9.08
C ARG A 183 17.16 -11.24 10.14
N GLN A 184 17.36 -11.68 11.39
CA GLN A 184 17.88 -10.79 12.44
C GLN A 184 19.18 -10.15 11.98
N ALA A 185 19.28 -8.82 12.11
CA ALA A 185 20.51 -8.10 11.85
C ALA A 185 21.48 -8.39 13.01
N GLY A 186 22.66 -8.94 12.69
CA GLY A 186 23.76 -9.07 13.65
C GLY A 186 24.32 -7.73 14.11
#